data_AF-A0A3M9MZ09-F1
#
_entry.id   AF-A0A3M9MZ09-F1
#
_cell.length_a   1.000
_cell.length_b   1.000
_cell.length_c   1.000
_cell.angle_alpha   90.00
_cell.angle_beta   90.00
_cell.angle_gamma   90.00
#
_symmetry.space_group_name_H-M   'P 1'
#
loop_
_entity.id
_entity.type
_entity.pdbx_description
1 polymer ?
#
loop_
_entity_poly.entity_id
_entity_poly.type
_entity_poly.pdbx_seq_one_letter_code
_entity_poly.pdbx_strand_id
1 'polypeptide(L)'
;EVFIDGGDCYYELEVNAMNTVYEVFFIWKDAFTKGSRFDIPQFDVHHPQAYTFGGNADRSDTTFWKGTHPRGIRWAFTHFDMHGLQTAVMIEGTLNDNSDIDKGWSLEIAIPWSSMQILANGRSIPPSNGDRWKMFLGRFQKLVHSGTEISHPAMALNSHGIYDTHLPERWSSIEFVGIK
;
A
#
# COMPACT_ATOMS: atom_id res chain seq x y z
N GLU A 1 -5.04 -2.08 -5.42
CA GLU A 1 -4.08 -1.73 -4.37
C GLU A 1 -4.56 -2.25 -3.03
N VAL A 2 -3.63 -2.76 -2.22
CA VAL A 2 -3.86 -3.25 -0.86
C VAL A 2 -2.79 -2.63 0.04
N PHE A 3 -3.19 -1.82 1.02
CA PHE A 3 -2.26 -1.31 2.04
C PHE A 3 -2.56 -1.93 3.39
N ILE A 4 -1.53 -2.25 4.16
CA ILE A 4 -1.67 -2.92 5.46
C ILE A 4 -0.98 -2.11 6.53
N ASP A 5 -1.76 -1.64 7.51
CA ASP A 5 -1.28 -0.80 8.60
C ASP A 5 -0.44 -1.63 9.58
N GLY A 6 0.73 -1.12 9.93
CA GLY A 6 1.66 -1.64 10.94
C GLY A 6 1.87 -0.70 12.13
N GLY A 7 1.05 0.36 12.26
CA GLY A 7 1.16 1.41 13.28
C GLY A 7 2.26 2.40 12.96
N ASP A 8 3.51 2.03 13.26
CA ASP A 8 4.71 2.84 12.97
C ASP A 8 5.28 2.62 11.55
N CYS A 9 4.63 1.75 10.79
CA CYS A 9 4.97 1.41 9.42
C CYS A 9 3.69 0.98 8.68
N TYR A 10 3.77 0.83 7.37
CA TYR A 10 2.76 0.13 6.60
C TYR A 10 3.35 -0.39 5.29
N TYR A 11 2.67 -1.35 4.70
CA TYR A 11 3.01 -1.94 3.42
C TYR A 11 2.01 -1.51 2.36
N GLU A 12 2.49 -1.27 1.14
CA GLU A 12 1.72 -0.96 -0.06
C GLU A 12 1.97 -2.03 -1.12
N LEU A 13 0.88 -2.58 -1.64
CA LEU A 13 0.86 -3.48 -2.79
C LEU A 13 -0.03 -2.91 -3.87
N GLU A 14 0.51 -2.77 -5.08
CA GLU A 14 -0.27 -2.53 -6.28
C GLU A 14 -0.08 -3.69 -7.27
N VAL A 15 -1.16 -4.03 -7.97
CA VAL A 15 -1.15 -5.04 -9.04
C VAL A 15 -2.01 -4.53 -10.18
N ASN A 16 -1.49 -4.57 -11.40
CA ASN A 16 -2.24 -4.18 -12.60
C ASN A 16 -2.87 -5.40 -13.30
N ALA A 17 -3.66 -5.16 -14.34
CA ALA A 17 -4.31 -6.23 -15.12
C ALA A 17 -3.32 -7.18 -15.82
N MET A 18 -2.04 -6.81 -15.96
CA MET A 18 -0.97 -7.69 -16.46
C MET A 18 -0.30 -8.53 -15.37
N ASN A 19 -0.86 -8.54 -14.15
CA ASN A 19 -0.24 -9.16 -12.98
C ASN A 19 1.17 -8.61 -12.68
N THR A 20 1.46 -7.38 -13.08
CA THR A 20 2.69 -6.69 -12.68
C THR A 20 2.51 -6.19 -11.25
N VAL A 21 3.44 -6.55 -10.38
CA VAL A 21 3.45 -6.21 -8.96
C VAL A 21 4.32 -4.98 -8.73
N TYR A 22 3.86 -4.10 -7.85
CA TYR A 22 4.63 -3.00 -7.28
C TYR A 22 4.46 -3.02 -5.75
N GLU A 23 5.58 -2.89 -5.04
CA GLU A 23 5.63 -2.99 -3.59
C GLU A 23 6.45 -1.85 -3.00
N VAL A 24 5.95 -1.30 -1.89
CA VAL A 24 6.70 -0.34 -1.08
C VAL A 24 6.45 -0.61 0.38
N PHE A 25 7.50 -0.52 1.18
CA PHE A 25 7.38 -0.51 2.63
C PHE A 25 7.66 0.89 3.17
N PHE A 26 6.75 1.40 4.00
CA PHE A 26 6.87 2.72 4.60
C PHE A 26 7.08 2.63 6.10
N ILE A 27 7.96 3.48 6.62
CA ILE A 27 8.23 3.59 8.06
C ILE A 27 8.19 5.06 8.42
N TRP A 28 7.42 5.43 9.46
CA TRP A 28 7.41 6.83 9.90
C TRP A 28 8.79 7.27 10.34
N LYS A 29 9.20 8.47 9.91
CA LYS A 29 10.56 8.97 10.18
C LYS A 29 10.80 9.22 11.68
N ASP A 30 9.77 9.52 12.45
CA ASP A 30 9.85 9.67 13.91
C ASP A 30 10.07 8.32 14.64
N ALA A 31 9.56 7.21 14.08
CA ALA A 31 9.73 5.87 14.61
C ALA A 31 11.03 5.19 14.16
N PHE A 32 11.58 5.58 13.01
CA PHE A 32 12.87 5.09 12.52
C PHE A 32 14.02 5.80 13.25
N THR A 33 14.38 5.28 14.42
CA THR A 33 15.53 5.74 15.21
C THR A 33 16.60 4.66 15.29
N LYS A 34 17.84 5.06 15.58
CA LYS A 34 18.95 4.13 15.78
C LYS A 34 18.62 3.16 16.92
N GLY A 35 18.75 1.86 16.68
CA GLY A 35 18.39 0.78 17.60
C GLY A 35 16.89 0.46 17.68
N SER A 36 16.05 1.12 16.88
CA SER A 36 14.63 0.75 16.77
C SER A 36 14.48 -0.62 16.10
N ARG A 37 13.28 -1.21 16.17
CA ARG A 37 12.96 -2.46 15.45
C ARG A 37 13.07 -2.36 13.92
N PHE A 38 13.21 -1.15 13.40
CA PHE A 38 13.38 -0.87 11.98
C PHE A 38 14.85 -0.61 11.60
N ASP A 39 15.75 -0.45 12.57
CA ASP A 39 17.20 -0.27 12.34
C ASP A 39 17.84 -1.64 12.06
N ILE A 40 17.45 -2.23 10.93
CA ILE A 40 17.87 -3.55 10.44
C ILE A 40 18.34 -3.43 8.97
N PRO A 41 19.20 -4.34 8.48
CA PRO A 41 19.74 -4.24 7.11
C PRO A 41 18.69 -4.14 5.99
N GLN A 42 17.50 -4.73 6.18
CA GLN A 42 16.41 -4.68 5.20
C GLN A 42 15.93 -3.25 4.91
N PHE A 43 16.01 -2.36 5.90
CA PHE A 43 15.55 -0.98 5.82
C PHE A 43 16.69 0.02 5.92
N ASP A 44 17.78 -0.25 5.19
CA ASP A 44 18.90 0.67 5.09
C ASP A 44 18.48 1.97 4.38
N VAL A 45 18.52 3.08 5.12
CA VAL A 45 18.19 4.43 4.61
C VAL A 45 19.22 4.96 3.60
N HIS A 46 20.37 4.29 3.47
CA HIS A 46 21.38 4.59 2.45
C HIS A 46 21.21 3.76 1.17
N HIS A 47 20.25 2.82 1.14
CA HIS A 47 19.97 2.04 -0.06
C HIS A 47 19.54 2.96 -1.23
N PRO A 48 19.97 2.71 -2.49
CA PRO A 48 19.60 3.56 -3.63
C PRO A 48 18.10 3.67 -3.90
N GLN A 49 17.32 2.71 -3.40
CA GLN A 49 15.85 2.65 -3.48
C GLN A 49 15.16 3.00 -2.15
N ALA A 50 15.87 3.69 -1.26
CA ALA A 50 15.29 4.33 -0.09
C ALA A 50 15.02 5.82 -0.37
N TYR A 51 13.79 6.26 -0.11
CA TYR A 51 13.33 7.62 -0.38
C TYR A 51 12.63 8.22 0.83
N THR A 52 12.40 9.52 0.80
CA THR A 52 11.44 10.19 1.70
C THR A 52 10.12 10.41 0.99
N PHE A 53 9.03 10.21 1.74
CA PHE A 53 7.67 10.32 1.23
C PHE A 53 6.75 11.07 2.18
N GLY A 54 6.14 12.14 1.69
CA GLY A 54 5.23 13.05 2.43
C GLY A 54 3.73 12.79 2.25
N GLY A 55 3.31 11.80 1.46
CA GLY A 55 1.90 11.61 1.05
C GLY A 55 1.63 12.11 -0.37
N ASN A 56 0.37 12.12 -0.81
CA ASN A 56 0.03 12.43 -2.20
C ASN A 56 0.35 13.87 -2.63
N ALA A 57 0.38 14.81 -1.70
CA ALA A 57 0.76 16.19 -1.95
C ALA A 57 2.23 16.48 -1.57
N ASP A 58 3.08 15.46 -1.50
CA ASP A 58 4.49 15.62 -1.22
C ASP A 58 5.15 16.59 -2.23
N ARG A 59 6.12 17.38 -1.76
CA ARG A 59 6.88 18.36 -2.56
C ARG A 59 6.07 19.52 -3.19
N SER A 60 4.86 19.80 -2.69
CA SER A 60 4.14 21.06 -3.00
C SER A 60 4.62 22.21 -2.09
N ASP A 61 4.49 23.47 -2.51
CA ASP A 61 5.07 24.65 -1.82
C ASP A 61 4.89 24.66 -0.29
N THR A 62 3.67 24.38 0.20
CA THR A 62 3.34 24.42 1.63
C THR A 62 3.66 23.14 2.39
N THR A 63 3.89 22.02 1.70
CA THR A 63 4.08 20.68 2.26
C THR A 63 5.48 20.13 1.99
N PHE A 64 6.33 20.90 1.31
CA PHE A 64 7.59 20.44 0.69
C PHE A 64 8.48 19.60 1.60
N TRP A 65 8.64 20.01 2.86
CA TRP A 65 9.56 19.35 3.80
C TRP A 65 8.92 18.28 4.68
N LYS A 66 7.62 18.35 4.90
CA LYS A 66 6.94 17.61 5.98
C LYS A 66 5.75 16.78 5.51
N GLY A 67 5.31 16.93 4.26
CA GLY A 67 4.08 16.32 3.79
C GLY A 67 2.85 16.93 4.44
N THR A 68 1.71 16.25 4.26
CA THR A 68 0.39 16.65 4.75
C THR A 68 -0.02 15.98 6.06
N HIS A 69 0.59 14.83 6.40
CA HIS A 69 0.19 14.08 7.58
C HIS A 69 0.78 14.68 8.87
N PRO A 70 0.05 14.72 10.00
CA PRO A 70 0.54 15.29 11.27
C PRO A 70 1.84 14.67 11.82
N ARG A 71 2.11 13.39 11.57
CA ARG A 71 3.39 12.72 11.93
C ARG A 71 4.57 13.08 11.02
N GLY A 72 4.34 13.79 9.92
CA GLY A 72 5.37 14.20 8.97
C GLY A 72 5.66 13.16 7.88
N ILE A 73 6.93 13.09 7.46
CA ILE A 73 7.38 12.21 6.38
C ILE A 73 7.66 10.77 6.85
N ARG A 74 7.78 9.89 5.87
CA ARG A 74 8.13 8.47 6.03
C ARG A 74 9.39 8.17 5.23
N TRP A 75 10.13 7.15 5.65
CA TRP A 75 11.00 6.42 4.74
C TRP A 75 10.15 5.53 3.85
N ALA A 76 10.47 5.47 2.56
CA ALA A 76 9.83 4.63 1.56
C ALA A 76 10.90 3.72 0.92
N PHE A 77 10.73 2.41 1.06
CA PHE A 77 11.65 1.40 0.55
C PHE A 77 11.01 0.69 -0.63
N THR A 78 11.35 1.11 -1.86
CA THR A 78 10.77 0.55 -3.10
C THR A 78 11.50 -0.70 -3.57
N HIS A 79 12.54 -1.12 -2.85
CA HIS A 79 13.18 -2.43 -3.02
C HIS A 79 12.60 -3.51 -2.10
N PHE A 80 11.61 -3.18 -1.27
CA PHE A 80 10.98 -4.16 -0.40
C PHE A 80 10.22 -5.19 -1.24
N ASP A 81 10.36 -6.46 -0.85
CA ASP A 81 9.69 -7.61 -1.45
C ASP A 81 9.04 -8.43 -0.33
N MET A 82 7.72 -8.58 -0.38
CA MET A 82 6.94 -9.34 0.58
C MET A 82 7.17 -10.83 0.34
N HIS A 83 8.10 -11.41 1.09
CA HIS A 83 8.51 -12.79 0.91
C HIS A 83 7.33 -13.79 0.86
N GLY A 84 7.17 -14.43 -0.31
CA GLY A 84 6.14 -15.45 -0.56
C GLY A 84 4.78 -14.90 -0.96
N LEU A 85 4.66 -13.60 -1.24
CA LEU A 85 3.50 -13.01 -1.90
C LEU A 85 3.16 -13.78 -3.19
N GLN A 86 1.88 -14.06 -3.38
CA GLN A 86 1.36 -14.66 -4.61
C GLN A 86 0.21 -13.80 -5.14
N THR A 87 0.22 -13.58 -6.45
CA THR A 87 -0.85 -12.85 -7.15
C THR A 87 -1.22 -13.57 -8.44
N ALA A 88 -2.50 -13.54 -8.77
CA ALA A 88 -3.01 -14.04 -10.04
C ALA A 88 -4.08 -13.09 -10.59
N VAL A 89 -4.03 -12.86 -11.91
CA VAL A 89 -5.03 -12.05 -12.62
C VAL A 89 -5.72 -12.89 -13.69
N MET A 90 -7.04 -12.79 -13.73
CA MET A 90 -7.87 -13.32 -14.80
C MET A 90 -8.51 -12.15 -15.56
N ILE A 91 -8.24 -12.04 -16.86
CA ILE A 91 -8.84 -11.04 -17.74
C ILE A 91 -10.00 -11.67 -18.50
N GLU A 92 -11.16 -11.03 -18.49
CA GLU A 92 -12.33 -11.38 -19.30
C GLU A 92 -12.50 -10.35 -20.42
N GLY A 93 -11.60 -10.41 -21.40
CA GLY A 93 -11.47 -9.36 -22.39
C GLY A 93 -10.13 -9.38 -23.12
N THR A 94 -9.77 -8.26 -23.73
CA THR A 94 -8.50 -8.05 -24.41
C THR A 94 -7.69 -6.91 -23.77
N LEU A 95 -6.47 -7.23 -23.31
CA LEU A 95 -5.66 -6.23 -22.63
C LEU A 95 -5.16 -5.17 -23.63
N ASN A 96 -5.37 -3.89 -23.28
CA ASN A 96 -4.87 -2.73 -24.03
C ASN A 96 -5.43 -2.60 -25.46
N ASP A 97 -6.58 -3.21 -25.74
CA ASP A 97 -7.38 -2.91 -26.92
C ASP A 97 -8.52 -1.96 -26.52
N ASN A 98 -8.72 -0.90 -27.29
CA ASN A 98 -9.82 0.06 -27.06
C ASN A 98 -10.88 0.00 -28.15
N SER A 99 -10.79 -0.99 -29.05
CA SER A 99 -11.76 -1.23 -30.12
C SER A 99 -12.93 -2.10 -29.69
N ASP A 100 -12.82 -2.81 -28.57
CA ASP A 100 -13.86 -3.62 -27.95
C ASP A 100 -14.21 -3.17 -26.52
N ILE A 101 -15.17 -3.87 -25.92
CA ILE A 101 -15.64 -3.63 -24.55
C ILE A 101 -15.46 -4.92 -23.76
N ASP A 102 -14.55 -4.88 -22.79
CA ASP A 102 -14.28 -5.99 -21.87
C ASP A 102 -15.35 -6.15 -20.79
N LYS A 103 -15.45 -7.36 -20.24
CA LYS A 103 -16.26 -7.61 -19.03
C LYS A 103 -15.54 -7.18 -17.75
N GLY A 104 -14.20 -7.20 -17.78
CA GLY A 104 -13.35 -6.78 -16.66
C GLY A 104 -12.20 -7.74 -16.40
N TRP A 105 -11.66 -7.66 -15.18
CA TRP A 105 -10.62 -8.57 -14.70
C TRP A 105 -10.79 -8.80 -13.21
N SER A 106 -10.34 -9.95 -12.75
CA SER A 106 -10.29 -10.33 -11.34
C SER A 106 -8.84 -10.46 -10.90
N LEU A 107 -8.59 -10.06 -9.65
CA LEU A 107 -7.29 -10.18 -8.98
C LEU A 107 -7.47 -11.03 -7.73
N GLU A 108 -6.61 -12.03 -7.58
CA GLU A 108 -6.46 -12.81 -6.35
C GLU A 108 -5.08 -12.56 -5.75
N ILE A 109 -5.02 -12.37 -4.43
CA ILE A 109 -3.81 -12.07 -3.67
C ILE A 109 -3.73 -13.01 -2.48
N ALA A 110 -2.59 -13.65 -2.28
CA ALA A 110 -2.27 -14.41 -1.09
C ALA A 110 -0.99 -13.86 -0.44
N ILE A 111 -1.14 -13.39 0.81
CA ILE A 111 -0.04 -12.84 1.62
C ILE A 111 0.25 -13.85 2.75
N PRO A 112 1.46 -14.43 2.82
CA PRO A 112 1.80 -15.34 3.90
C PRO A 112 1.82 -14.64 5.26
N TRP A 113 1.22 -15.25 6.29
CA TRP A 113 1.27 -14.69 7.64
C TRP A 113 2.69 -14.45 8.14
N SER A 114 3.63 -15.36 7.81
CA SER A 114 5.02 -15.25 8.21
C SER A 114 5.74 -14.01 7.69
N SER A 115 5.30 -13.42 6.57
CA SER A 115 5.90 -12.20 6.01
C SER A 115 5.38 -10.91 6.68
N MET A 116 4.29 -11.01 7.46
CA MET A 116 3.66 -9.86 8.10
C MET A 116 4.25 -9.50 9.47
N GLN A 117 5.30 -10.17 9.94
CA GLN A 117 5.87 -10.00 11.28
C GLN A 117 6.23 -8.54 11.63
N ILE A 118 6.83 -7.82 10.67
CA ILE A 118 7.20 -6.42 10.88
C ILE A 118 5.97 -5.50 10.98
N LEU A 119 4.88 -5.86 10.30
CA LEU A 119 3.60 -5.15 10.35
C LEU A 119 2.79 -5.50 11.60
N ALA A 120 3.01 -6.66 12.23
CA ALA A 120 2.23 -7.14 13.37
C ALA A 120 2.05 -6.09 14.46
N ASN A 121 3.14 -5.40 14.82
CA ASN A 121 3.16 -4.39 15.87
C ASN A 121 2.50 -4.89 17.18
N GLY A 122 2.83 -6.12 17.58
CA GLY A 122 2.26 -6.78 18.76
C GLY A 122 0.91 -7.48 18.54
N ARG A 123 0.27 -7.34 17.37
CA ARG A 123 -0.88 -8.17 16.97
C ARG A 123 -0.45 -9.60 16.70
N SER A 124 -1.38 -10.55 16.84
CA SER A 124 -1.08 -11.96 16.61
C SER A 124 -0.93 -12.28 15.11
N ILE A 125 -0.05 -13.23 14.81
CA ILE A 125 0.22 -13.73 13.46
C ILE A 125 0.35 -15.26 13.55
N PRO A 126 -0.51 -16.03 12.87
CA PRO A 126 -1.73 -15.58 12.17
C PRO A 126 -2.71 -14.84 13.11
N PRO A 127 -3.57 -13.93 12.59
CA PRO A 127 -4.56 -13.24 13.40
C PRO A 127 -5.47 -14.20 14.14
N SER A 128 -5.74 -13.90 15.40
CA SER A 128 -6.68 -14.62 16.25
C SER A 128 -8.11 -14.18 15.95
N ASN A 129 -9.11 -15.02 16.29
CA ASN A 129 -10.50 -14.63 16.14
C ASN A 129 -10.81 -13.36 16.94
N GLY A 130 -11.30 -12.32 16.25
CA GLY A 130 -11.59 -11.01 16.80
C GLY A 130 -10.45 -9.99 16.62
N ASP A 131 -9.27 -10.40 16.13
CA ASP A 131 -8.20 -9.46 15.80
C ASP A 131 -8.66 -8.49 14.70
N ARG A 132 -8.26 -7.23 14.83
CA ARG A 132 -8.57 -6.18 13.86
C ARG A 132 -7.32 -5.59 13.27
N TRP A 133 -7.31 -5.47 11.95
CA TRP A 133 -6.25 -4.81 11.20
C TRP A 133 -6.85 -3.70 10.35
N LYS A 134 -6.14 -2.57 10.25
CA LYS A 134 -6.52 -1.52 9.31
C LYS A 134 -5.90 -1.82 7.95
N MET A 135 -6.73 -1.82 6.92
CA MET A 135 -6.30 -2.07 5.55
C MET A 135 -6.99 -1.12 4.57
N PHE A 136 -6.23 -0.61 3.62
CA PHE A 136 -6.79 0.02 2.44
C PHE A 136 -7.02 -1.05 1.37
N LEU A 137 -8.23 -1.09 0.81
CA LEU A 137 -8.54 -1.90 -0.36
C LEU A 137 -9.15 -0.96 -1.39
N GLY A 138 -8.44 -0.75 -2.49
CA GLY A 138 -8.86 0.20 -3.50
C GLY A 138 -8.46 -0.19 -4.92
N ARG A 139 -9.17 0.40 -5.88
CA ARG A 139 -8.86 0.31 -7.30
C ARG A 139 -8.80 1.72 -7.85
N PHE A 140 -7.68 2.03 -8.49
CA PHE A 140 -7.50 3.26 -9.23
C PHE A 140 -7.68 3.00 -10.72
N GLN A 141 -8.17 4.02 -11.42
CA GLN A 141 -8.18 4.05 -12.88
C GLN A 141 -7.40 5.25 -13.35
N LYS A 142 -6.21 5.03 -13.90
CA LYS A 142 -5.47 6.06 -14.60
C LYS A 142 -6.22 6.41 -15.89
N LEU A 143 -6.77 7.62 -15.95
CA LEU A 143 -7.42 8.16 -17.14
C LEU A 143 -6.40 8.97 -17.94
N VAL A 144 -6.22 8.60 -19.20
CA VAL A 144 -5.35 9.27 -20.15
C VAL A 144 -6.19 9.72 -21.35
N HIS A 145 -6.06 10.98 -21.74
CA HIS A 145 -6.67 11.53 -22.93
C HIS A 145 -5.61 12.18 -23.81
N SER A 146 -5.49 11.71 -25.06
CA SER A 146 -4.49 12.21 -26.03
C SER A 146 -3.05 12.17 -25.50
N GLY A 147 -2.68 11.10 -24.78
CA GLY A 147 -1.36 10.92 -24.18
C GLY A 147 -1.14 11.69 -22.87
N THR A 148 -2.09 12.55 -22.48
CA THR A 148 -2.02 13.32 -21.23
C THR A 148 -2.85 12.64 -20.16
N GLU A 149 -2.24 12.41 -19.01
CA GLU A 149 -2.93 11.96 -17.81
C GLU A 149 -3.85 13.07 -17.29
N ILE A 150 -5.13 12.75 -17.11
CA ILE A 150 -6.17 13.71 -16.74
C ILE A 150 -6.71 13.48 -15.33
N SER A 151 -6.78 12.23 -14.86
CA SER A 151 -7.26 11.91 -13.51
C SER A 151 -6.92 10.49 -13.11
N HIS A 152 -6.96 10.21 -11.81
CA HIS A 152 -6.86 8.87 -11.22
C HIS A 152 -8.04 8.64 -10.27
N PRO A 153 -9.29 8.56 -10.78
CA PRO A 153 -10.42 8.20 -9.93
C PRO A 153 -10.16 6.86 -9.23
N ALA A 154 -10.48 6.84 -7.94
CA ALA A 154 -10.32 5.70 -7.07
C ALA A 154 -11.68 5.23 -6.54
N MET A 155 -11.83 3.92 -6.42
CA MET A 155 -12.86 3.30 -5.59
C MET A 155 -12.14 2.64 -4.42
N ALA A 156 -12.70 2.78 -3.22
CA ALA A 156 -12.15 2.19 -2.01
C ALA A 156 -13.26 1.49 -1.22
N LEU A 157 -12.91 0.48 -0.41
CA LEU A 157 -13.85 -0.26 0.42
C LEU A 157 -14.65 0.67 1.36
N ASN A 158 -14.03 1.72 1.89
CA ASN A 158 -14.68 2.74 2.71
C ASN A 158 -14.34 4.15 2.21
N SER A 159 -15.16 5.14 2.57
CA SER A 159 -14.87 6.54 2.26
C SER A 159 -13.69 7.05 3.08
N HIS A 160 -12.66 7.55 2.39
CA HIS A 160 -11.49 8.20 3.00
C HIS A 160 -11.73 9.67 3.34
N GLY A 161 -12.65 10.33 2.62
CA GLY A 161 -12.99 11.75 2.79
C GLY A 161 -11.91 12.74 2.35
N ILE A 162 -10.80 12.26 1.77
CA ILE A 162 -9.67 13.06 1.29
C ILE A 162 -8.97 12.32 0.14
N TYR A 163 -8.40 13.06 -0.80
CA TYR A 163 -7.62 12.50 -1.92
C TYR A 163 -6.18 12.20 -1.51
N ASP A 164 -6.01 11.39 -0.46
CA ASP A 164 -4.73 10.90 0.06
C ASP A 164 -4.95 9.51 0.67
N THR A 165 -4.42 8.47 0.03
CA THR A 165 -4.57 7.09 0.48
C THR A 165 -3.53 6.69 1.54
N HIS A 166 -2.49 7.49 1.76
CA HIS A 166 -1.41 7.17 2.71
C HIS A 166 -1.73 7.62 4.15
N LEU A 167 -2.99 7.46 4.55
CA LEU A 167 -3.54 7.85 5.85
C LEU A 167 -4.11 6.61 6.58
N PRO A 168 -3.28 5.81 7.26
CA PRO A 168 -3.70 4.56 7.92
C PRO A 168 -4.89 4.71 8.86
N GLU A 169 -5.07 5.87 9.49
CA GLU A 169 -6.19 6.19 10.35
C GLU A 169 -7.55 6.20 9.65
N ARG A 170 -7.57 6.40 8.32
CA ARG A 170 -8.76 6.42 7.46
C ARG A 170 -9.10 5.07 6.84
N TRP A 171 -8.24 4.07 6.96
CA TRP A 171 -8.40 2.76 6.32
C TRP A 171 -9.49 1.92 6.98
N SER A 172 -10.02 0.94 6.23
CA SER A 172 -11.04 0.02 6.71
C SER A 172 -10.52 -0.84 7.86
N SER A 173 -11.35 -1.04 8.88
CA SER A 173 -11.08 -2.00 9.96
C SER A 173 -11.56 -3.38 9.54
N ILE A 174 -10.62 -4.29 9.30
CA ILE A 174 -10.88 -5.69 8.91
C ILE A 174 -10.80 -6.56 10.16
N GLU A 175 -11.89 -7.22 10.49
CA GLU A 175 -11.97 -8.19 11.59
C GLU A 175 -11.73 -9.60 11.08
N PHE A 176 -10.75 -10.29 11.68
CA PHE A 176 -10.50 -11.69 11.40
C PHE A 176 -11.45 -12.55 12.22
N VAL A 177 -12.36 -13.23 11.54
CA VAL A 177 -13.25 -14.22 12.15
C VAL A 177 -12.68 -15.61 11.90
N GLY A 178 -12.65 -16.45 12.94
CA GLY A 178 -12.24 -17.84 12.78
C GLY A 178 -13.15 -18.56 11.79
N ILE A 179 -12.59 -19.48 11.03
CA ILE A 179 -13.40 -20.44 10.27
C ILE A 179 -14.08 -21.33 11.31
N LYS A 180 -15.41 -21.26 11.40
CA LYS A 180 -16.20 -22.20 12.19
C LYS A 180 -16.09 -23.61 11.62
#